data_AF-A0A0P4UPB8-F1
#
_entry.id   AF-A0A0P4UPB8-F1
#
_cell.length_a   1.000
_cell.length_b   1.000
_cell.length_c   1.000
_cell.angle_alpha   90.00
_cell.angle_beta   90.00
_cell.angle_gamma   90.00
#
_symmetry.space_group_name_H-M   'P 1'
#
loop_
_entity.id
_entity.type
_entity.pdbx_description
1 polymer ?
#
loop_
_entity_poly.entity_id
_entity_poly.type
_entity_poly.pdbx_seq_one_letter_code
_entity_poly.pdbx_strand_id
1 'polypeptide(L)'
;MDFGEARSLVQMSVQMTRMRDRIESYNRALAEVDSSKKDIDELEKTLADLTDRMLIGVAFKYGKDSREYEMAGGMRKSDRIRKSSTARIKATVEAKAAGEIQQSA
;
A
#
# COMPACT_ATOMS: atom_id res chain seq x y z
N MET A 1 -56.79 -8.24 -2.93
CA MET A 1 -57.19 -7.39 -1.80
C MET A 1 -56.58 -6.01 -2.04
N ASP A 2 -57.42 -5.03 -2.34
CA ASP A 2 -57.04 -3.63 -2.57
C ASP A 2 -57.61 -2.80 -1.41
N PHE A 3 -56.78 -1.96 -0.81
CA PHE A 3 -57.11 -1.21 0.42
C PHE A 3 -57.26 0.31 0.17
N GLY A 4 -57.29 0.76 -1.09
CA GLY A 4 -57.40 2.18 -1.44
C GLY A 4 -56.07 2.95 -1.33
N GLU A 5 -56.00 4.14 -1.95
CA GLU A 5 -54.81 5.05 -1.97
C GLU A 5 -53.47 4.35 -2.29
N ALA A 6 -53.41 3.60 -3.40
CA ALA A 6 -52.19 2.90 -3.86
C ALA A 6 -51.63 1.85 -2.87
N ARG A 7 -52.32 1.55 -1.78
CA ARG A 7 -51.94 0.52 -0.79
C ARG A 7 -52.49 -0.84 -1.19
N SER A 8 -52.17 -1.28 -2.41
CA SER A 8 -52.50 -2.62 -2.88
C SER A 8 -51.32 -3.57 -2.69
N LEU A 9 -51.60 -4.85 -2.41
CA LEU A 9 -50.56 -5.89 -2.35
C LEU A 9 -49.75 -5.98 -3.65
N VAL A 10 -50.38 -5.63 -4.77
CA VAL A 10 -49.74 -5.56 -6.09
C VAL A 10 -48.66 -4.46 -6.10
N GLN A 11 -48.99 -3.24 -5.66
CA GLN A 11 -48.01 -2.15 -5.56
C GLN A 11 -46.85 -2.51 -4.62
N MET A 12 -47.13 -3.17 -3.49
CA MET A 12 -46.08 -3.64 -2.59
C MET A 12 -45.17 -4.69 -3.26
N SER A 13 -45.73 -5.64 -4.01
CA SER A 13 -44.94 -6.64 -4.74
C SER A 13 -44.05 -6.01 -5.82
N VAL A 14 -44.54 -4.99 -6.53
CA VAL A 14 -43.75 -4.24 -7.52
C VAL A 14 -42.57 -3.53 -6.86
N GLN A 15 -42.78 -2.88 -5.71
CA GLN A 15 -41.69 -2.23 -4.97
C GLN A 15 -40.67 -3.25 -4.42
N MET A 16 -41.14 -4.41 -3.95
CA MET A 16 -40.25 -5.49 -3.50
C MET A 16 -39.39 -6.03 -4.65
N THR A 17 -39.96 -6.25 -5.83
CA THR A 17 -39.20 -6.67 -7.01
C THR A 17 -38.19 -5.61 -7.41
N ARG A 18 -38.60 -4.34 -7.49
CA ARG A 18 -37.70 -3.22 -7.79
C ARG A 18 -36.53 -3.12 -6.80
N MET A 19 -36.78 -3.36 -5.51
CA MET A 19 -35.74 -3.37 -4.49
C MET A 19 -34.78 -4.55 -4.69
N ARG A 20 -35.27 -5.74 -5.01
CA ARG A 20 -34.44 -6.91 -5.29
C ARG A 20 -33.56 -6.68 -6.52
N ASP A 21 -34.12 -6.16 -7.60
CA ASP A 21 -33.37 -5.84 -8.82
C ASP A 21 -32.25 -4.83 -8.53
N ARG A 22 -32.52 -3.85 -7.65
CA ARG A 22 -31.52 -2.86 -7.26
C ARG A 22 -30.41 -3.46 -6.40
N ILE A 23 -30.73 -4.36 -5.48
CA ILE A 23 -29.75 -5.08 -4.67
C ILE A 23 -28.87 -5.95 -5.57
N GLU A 24 -29.47 -6.65 -6.54
CA GLU A 24 -28.72 -7.49 -7.47
C GLU A 24 -27.77 -6.64 -8.34
N SER A 25 -28.26 -5.53 -8.89
CA SER A 25 -27.43 -4.59 -9.65
C SER A 25 -26.28 -4.02 -8.81
N TYR A 26 -26.53 -3.68 -7.54
CA TYR A 26 -25.49 -3.22 -6.62
C TYR A 26 -24.43 -4.29 -6.37
N ASN A 27 -24.85 -5.53 -6.08
CA ASN A 27 -23.93 -6.64 -5.82
C ASN A 27 -23.08 -6.97 -7.06
N ARG A 28 -23.66 -6.87 -8.27
CA ARG A 28 -22.89 -7.03 -9.52
C ARG A 28 -21.81 -5.96 -9.67
N ALA A 29 -22.16 -4.69 -9.43
CA ALA A 29 -21.19 -3.60 -9.48
C ALA A 29 -20.08 -3.77 -8.42
N LEU A 30 -20.43 -4.25 -7.22
CA LEU A 30 -19.45 -4.54 -6.18
C LEU A 30 -18.49 -5.66 -6.61
N ALA A 31 -19.01 -6.73 -7.22
CA ALA A 31 -18.17 -7.81 -7.74
C ALA A 31 -17.22 -7.35 -8.86
N GLU A 32 -17.67 -6.44 -9.73
CA GLU A 32 -16.83 -5.83 -10.77
C GLU A 32 -15.70 -4.98 -10.19
N VAL A 33 -16.00 -4.17 -9.16
CA VAL A 33 -15.00 -3.38 -8.44
C VAL A 33 -13.99 -4.29 -7.73
N ASP A 34 -14.45 -5.35 -7.08
CA ASP A 34 -13.58 -6.32 -6.42
C ASP A 34 -12.67 -7.04 -7.42
N SER A 35 -13.17 -7.38 -8.61
CA SER A 35 -12.35 -7.93 -9.70
C SER A 35 -11.30 -6.92 -10.15
N SER A 36 -11.71 -5.69 -10.44
CA SER A 36 -10.81 -4.63 -10.90
C SER A 36 -9.71 -4.34 -9.87
N LYS A 37 -10.04 -4.41 -8.57
CA LYS A 37 -9.07 -4.24 -7.50
C LYS A 37 -8.03 -5.36 -7.49
N LYS A 38 -8.45 -6.62 -7.65
CA LYS A 38 -7.51 -7.75 -7.74
C LYS A 38 -6.56 -7.60 -8.93
N ASP A 39 -7.09 -7.16 -10.07
CA ASP A 39 -6.26 -6.94 -11.27
C ASP A 39 -5.20 -5.85 -11.02
N ILE A 40 -5.58 -4.76 -10.34
CA ILE A 40 -4.63 -3.71 -9.93
C ILE A 40 -3.57 -4.29 -8.97
N ASP A 41 -3.98 -5.05 -7.95
CA ASP A 41 -3.05 -5.65 -6.98
C ASP A 41 -2.04 -6.60 -7.67
N GLU A 42 -2.46 -7.33 -8.71
CA GLU A 42 -1.59 -8.21 -9.50
C GLU A 42 -0.63 -7.43 -10.42
N LEU A 43 -1.12 -6.34 -11.03
CA LEU A 43 -0.29 -5.45 -11.83
C LEU A 43 0.76 -4.73 -10.97
N GLU A 44 0.39 -4.28 -9.77
CA GLU A 44 1.31 -3.67 -8.81
C GLU A 44 2.42 -4.62 -8.42
N LYS A 45 2.10 -5.89 -8.11
CA LYS A 45 3.11 -6.92 -7.81
C LYS A 45 4.03 -7.16 -9.00
N THR A 46 3.46 -7.28 -10.20
CA THR A 46 4.24 -7.49 -11.41
C THR A 46 5.19 -6.32 -11.68
N LEU A 47 4.71 -5.09 -11.50
CA LEU A 47 5.51 -3.88 -11.68
C LEU A 47 6.63 -3.81 -10.63
N ALA A 48 6.32 -4.12 -9.36
CA ALA A 48 7.31 -4.18 -8.29
C ALA A 48 8.43 -5.19 -8.64
N ASP A 49 8.07 -6.41 -9.03
CA ASP A 49 9.03 -7.45 -9.44
C ASP A 49 9.90 -7.00 -10.62
N LEU A 50 9.31 -6.32 -11.61
CA LEU A 50 10.06 -5.77 -12.75
C LEU A 50 11.05 -4.69 -12.31
N THR A 51 10.61 -3.76 -11.46
CA THR A 51 11.49 -2.69 -10.95
C THR A 51 12.64 -3.27 -10.13
N ASP A 52 12.39 -4.29 -9.30
CA ASP A 52 13.43 -4.99 -8.56
C ASP A 52 14.44 -5.68 -9.49
N ARG A 53 13.96 -6.36 -10.53
CA ARG A 53 14.83 -6.99 -11.54
C ARG A 53 15.67 -5.95 -12.29
N MET A 54 15.07 -4.81 -12.66
CA MET A 54 15.81 -3.72 -13.30
C MET A 54 16.89 -3.15 -12.37
N LEU A 55 16.54 -2.88 -11.11
CA LEU A 55 17.48 -2.36 -10.11
C LEU A 55 18.64 -3.34 -9.85
N ILE A 56 18.34 -4.64 -9.76
CA ILE A 56 19.35 -5.70 -9.66
C ILE A 56 20.22 -5.75 -10.92
N GLY A 57 19.64 -5.61 -12.11
CA GLY A 57 20.39 -5.56 -13.38
C GLY A 57 21.38 -4.40 -13.42
N VAL A 58 20.97 -3.20 -12.98
CA VAL A 58 21.84 -2.03 -12.85
C VAL A 58 22.94 -2.28 -11.82
N ALA A 59 22.60 -2.86 -10.66
CA ALA A 59 23.59 -3.25 -9.65
C ALA A 59 24.59 -4.29 -10.17
N PHE A 60 24.16 -5.22 -11.01
CA PHE A 60 25.01 -6.25 -11.58
C PHE A 60 25.99 -5.65 -12.60
N LYS A 61 25.53 -4.71 -13.44
CA LYS A 61 26.34 -4.10 -14.49
C LYS A 61 27.31 -3.03 -13.99
N TYR A 62 26.85 -2.14 -13.11
CA TYR A 62 27.62 -0.96 -12.67
C TYR A 62 28.11 -1.09 -11.22
N GLY A 63 27.57 -2.03 -10.45
CA GLY A 63 27.87 -2.20 -9.03
C GLY A 63 26.91 -1.44 -8.12
N LYS A 64 26.76 -1.91 -6.88
CA LYS A 64 25.83 -1.36 -5.87
C LYS A 64 26.28 -0.03 -5.24
N ASP A 65 27.48 0.44 -5.55
CA ASP A 65 28.03 1.74 -5.10
C ASP A 65 28.14 2.76 -6.24
N SER A 66 27.63 2.43 -7.42
CA SER A 66 27.70 3.28 -8.61
C SER A 66 26.65 4.39 -8.59
N ARG A 67 26.92 5.45 -9.36
CA ARG A 67 25.98 6.56 -9.55
C ARG A 67 24.74 6.11 -10.33
N GLU A 68 24.91 5.19 -11.26
CA GLU A 68 23.86 4.58 -12.07
C GLU A 68 22.86 3.81 -11.20
N TYR A 69 23.35 3.09 -10.19
CA TYR A 69 22.50 2.40 -9.22
C TYR A 69 21.65 3.38 -8.40
N GLU A 70 22.22 4.53 -8.04
CA GLU A 70 21.50 5.61 -7.35
C GLU A 70 20.47 6.28 -8.27
N MET A 71 20.84 6.57 -9.53
CA MET A 71 19.92 7.14 -10.53
C MET A 71 18.75 6.20 -10.85
N ALA A 72 18.94 4.88 -10.73
CA ALA A 72 17.87 3.88 -10.87
C ALA A 72 16.95 3.79 -9.63
N GLY A 73 17.18 4.62 -8.60
CA GLY A 73 16.39 4.64 -7.37
C GLY A 73 16.93 3.77 -6.23
N GLY A 74 18.09 3.15 -6.40
CA GLY A 74 18.78 2.43 -5.34
C GLY A 74 19.51 3.35 -4.36
N MET A 75 19.80 2.87 -3.16
CA MET A 75 20.71 3.54 -2.23
C MET A 75 22.09 2.89 -2.31
N ARG A 76 23.15 3.68 -2.51
CA ARG A 76 24.52 3.15 -2.54
C ARG A 76 24.84 2.38 -1.26
N LYS A 77 25.61 1.31 -1.37
CA LYS A 77 26.00 0.49 -0.21
C LYS A 77 26.86 1.28 0.78
N SER A 78 27.64 2.25 0.33
CA SER A 78 28.39 3.22 1.16
C SER A 78 27.45 4.11 1.99
N ASP A 79 26.36 4.56 1.39
CA ASP A 79 25.47 5.56 1.97
C ASP A 79 24.38 4.92 2.82
N ARG A 80 24.24 3.59 2.72
CA ARG A 80 23.27 2.81 3.47
C ARG A 80 23.63 2.70 4.95
N ILE A 81 22.93 3.46 5.78
CA ILE A 81 23.00 3.36 7.24
C ILE A 81 22.40 2.02 7.70
N ARG A 82 23.24 1.17 8.31
CA ARG A 82 22.79 -0.12 8.89
C ARG A 82 22.14 0.09 10.25
N LYS A 83 21.14 -0.72 10.62
CA LYS A 83 20.49 -0.70 11.94
C LYS A 83 21.48 -0.83 13.12
N SER A 84 22.56 -1.59 12.96
CA SER A 84 23.63 -1.67 13.96
C SER A 84 24.44 -0.37 14.06
N SER A 85 24.55 0.38 12.97
CA SER A 85 25.16 1.71 12.96
C SER A 85 24.27 2.72 13.66
N THR A 86 22.96 2.72 13.41
CA THR A 86 22.03 3.62 14.11
C THR A 86 21.99 3.34 15.60
N ALA A 87 22.00 2.07 16.02
CA ALA A 87 22.04 1.70 17.44
C ALA A 87 23.33 2.19 18.12
N ARG A 88 24.49 2.03 17.46
CA ARG A 88 25.76 2.55 17.97
C ARG A 88 25.78 4.08 18.02
N ILE A 89 25.32 4.76 16.97
CA ILE A 89 25.22 6.22 16.93
C ILE A 89 24.32 6.71 18.06
N LYS A 90 23.15 6.10 18.25
CA LYS A 90 22.24 6.42 19.36
C LYS A 90 22.90 6.22 20.73
N ALA A 91 23.54 5.08 20.96
CA ALA A 91 24.26 4.80 22.20
C ALA A 91 25.40 5.80 22.45
N THR A 92 26.14 6.20 21.41
CA THR A 92 27.19 7.23 21.54
C THR A 92 26.62 8.61 21.85
N VAL A 93 25.46 8.96 21.29
CA VAL A 93 24.77 10.23 21.57
C VAL A 93 24.23 10.23 23.01
N GLU A 94 23.63 9.13 23.46
CA GLU A 94 23.12 8.97 24.83
C GLU A 94 24.26 8.98 25.87
N ALA A 95 25.39 8.32 25.58
CA ALA A 95 26.57 8.35 26.45
C ALA A 95 27.19 9.76 26.55
N LYS A 96 27.21 10.51 25.44
CA LYS A 96 27.72 11.89 25.43
C LYS A 96 26.79 12.83 26.23
N ALA A 97 25.47 12.68 26.06
CA ALA A 97 24.49 13.44 26.83
C ALA A 97 24.56 13.13 28.35
N ALA A 98 24.83 11.89 28.73
CA ALA A 98 25.00 11.50 30.14
C ALA A 98 26.31 12.03 30.75
N GLY A 99 27.40 12.10 29.96
CA GLY A 99 28.69 12.62 30.40
C GLY A 99 28.72 14.14 30.61
N GLU A 100 27.97 14.90 29.83
CA GLU A 100 27.87 16.36 29.96
C GLU A 100 27.11 16.79 31.24
N ILE A 101 26.24 15.94 31.78
CA ILE A 101 25.48 16.21 33.01
C ILE A 101 26.36 16.14 34.27
N GLN A 102 27.48 15.40 34.25
CA GLN A 102 28.36 15.22 35.42
C GLN A 102 29.47 16.28 35.58
N GLN A 103 29.64 17.20 34.64
CA GLN A 103 30.68 18.25 34.72
C GLN A 103 30.15 19.63 35.18
N SER A 104 28.89 19.71 35.65
CA SER A 104 28.25 20.99 36.03
C SER A 104 27.76 21.07 37.49
N ALA A 105 28.28 20.22 38.39
CA ALA A 105 28.04 20.28 39.84
C ALA A 105 29.36 20.41 40.59
#